data_AF-A0AAU1I7J1-F1
#
_entry.id   AF-A0AAU1I7J1-F1
#
_cell.length_a   1.000
_cell.length_b   1.000
_cell.length_c   1.000
_cell.angle_alpha   90.00
_cell.angle_beta   90.00
_cell.angle_gamma   90.00
#
_symmetry.space_group_name_H-M   'P 1'
#
loop_
_entity.id
_entity.type
_entity.pdbx_description
1 polymer ?
#
loop_
_entity_poly.entity_id
_entity_poly.type
_entity_poly.pdbx_seq_one_letter_code
_entity_poly.pdbx_strand_id
1 'polypeptide(L)'
;MTLAMGVPPREPVRAWGRVPEELSARVPAEQRGPGLDRDAVRLLVSRGTEVTHHAFGELPRLLRAGDLLVVNTSETLAAAVDGRIGHTRVVVHFSTRGDDGRWAVELRDPDGSGATRARAGGPAGCEVRLPGGVRLVLEEPLGSGNERLWWARIAGSRESSRGAGVLGLLREHGRPIRYSYTERDQPLSVYQTVFALPSADGTGSAEMPSAARPFTLRMVTELVSRGVQFAPITLHTGVASAEAHEPPYPERFAVPEASARLINAAKAGDGRVVAVGTTAVRAVESAAGVDGVVRAREGWTDLVVTPERGVRVVDGLLTGLHEPEASHLLMLEAVAGRTAIDRSYEAALQGLYLWHEFGDVHLILPEEGPHAERCASNCR
;
A
#
# COMPACT_ATOMS: atom_id res chain seq x y z
N MET A 1 25.78 -2.12 -13.76
CA MET A 1 24.79 -1.73 -14.78
C MET A 1 23.74 -2.82 -14.83
N THR A 2 22.75 -2.75 -13.95
CA THR A 2 21.59 -3.64 -13.99
C THR A 2 20.48 -2.82 -14.63
N LEU A 3 20.10 -3.18 -15.86
CA LEU A 3 18.98 -2.57 -16.56
C LEU A 3 17.74 -2.79 -15.69
N ALA A 4 17.12 -1.71 -15.23
CA ALA A 4 15.77 -1.76 -14.71
C ALA A 4 14.90 -2.37 -15.80
N MET A 5 14.31 -3.54 -15.55
CA MET A 5 13.35 -4.16 -16.45
C MET A 5 12.15 -3.23 -16.51
N GLY A 6 12.08 -2.44 -17.59
CA GLY A 6 11.00 -1.49 -17.84
C GLY A 6 9.65 -2.20 -17.88
N VAL A 7 8.62 -1.52 -17.38
CA VAL A 7 7.23 -1.94 -17.50
C VAL A 7 6.93 -2.20 -19.00
N PRO A 8 6.37 -3.36 -19.38
CA PRO A 8 6.04 -3.65 -20.77
C PRO A 8 5.04 -2.62 -21.35
N PRO A 9 5.02 -2.42 -22.68
CA PRO A 9 4.16 -1.43 -23.32
C PRO A 9 2.67 -1.65 -23.01
N ARG A 10 1.89 -0.55 -22.95
CA ARG A 10 0.44 -0.53 -22.67
C ARG A 10 -0.31 -1.56 -23.53
N GLU A 11 -0.87 -2.56 -22.88
CA GLU A 11 -1.86 -3.48 -23.45
C GLU A 11 -3.15 -2.74 -23.84
N PRO A 12 -3.99 -3.31 -24.74
CA PRO A 12 -5.24 -2.68 -25.15
C PRO A 12 -6.14 -2.30 -23.97
N VAL A 13 -6.89 -1.21 -24.15
CA VAL A 13 -7.89 -0.70 -23.19
C VAL A 13 -8.77 -1.86 -22.74
N ARG A 14 -8.80 -2.10 -21.43
CA ARG A 14 -9.61 -3.15 -20.80
C ARG A 14 -11.07 -2.96 -21.21
N ALA A 15 -11.80 -4.05 -21.41
CA ALA A 15 -13.21 -4.02 -21.83
C ALA A 15 -14.10 -3.20 -20.88
N TRP A 16 -13.72 -3.14 -19.61
CA TRP A 16 -14.43 -2.41 -18.56
C TRP A 16 -14.08 -0.91 -18.45
N GLY A 17 -13.24 -0.37 -19.34
CA GLY A 17 -13.05 1.07 -19.52
C GLY A 17 -12.47 1.80 -18.30
N ARG A 18 -12.80 3.09 -18.12
CA ARG A 18 -12.40 3.88 -16.95
C ARG A 18 -13.42 3.72 -15.82
N VAL A 19 -12.93 3.86 -14.58
CA VAL A 19 -13.77 3.90 -13.39
C VAL A 19 -14.58 5.20 -13.38
N PRO A 20 -15.92 5.14 -13.27
CA PRO A 20 -16.75 6.34 -13.11
C PRO A 20 -16.40 7.13 -11.85
N GLU A 21 -16.41 8.47 -11.93
CA GLU A 21 -16.03 9.35 -10.81
C GLU A 21 -16.97 9.19 -9.60
N GLU A 22 -18.22 8.80 -9.85
CA GLU A 22 -19.24 8.57 -8.83
C GLU A 22 -18.91 7.35 -7.95
N LEU A 23 -18.05 6.44 -8.43
CA LEU A 23 -17.60 5.28 -7.68
C LEU A 23 -16.36 5.58 -6.82
N SER A 24 -15.86 6.81 -6.80
CA SER A 24 -14.78 7.19 -5.91
C SER A 24 -15.26 7.30 -4.46
N ALA A 25 -14.60 6.60 -3.54
CA ALA A 25 -14.89 6.72 -2.11
C ALA A 25 -14.39 8.05 -1.53
N ARG A 26 -15.21 9.10 -1.63
CA ARG A 26 -14.81 10.48 -1.27
C ARG A 26 -14.61 10.71 0.23
N VAL A 27 -15.19 9.84 1.06
CA VAL A 27 -15.07 9.86 2.53
C VAL A 27 -14.93 8.43 3.09
N PRO A 28 -14.35 8.28 4.29
CA PRO A 28 -14.30 7.01 5.03
C PRO A 28 -15.68 6.39 5.26
N ALA A 29 -15.74 5.06 5.37
CA ALA A 29 -17.00 4.31 5.56
C ALA A 29 -17.82 4.82 6.75
N GLU A 30 -17.15 5.08 7.88
CA GLU A 30 -17.76 5.58 9.12
C GLU A 30 -18.38 6.99 8.99
N GLN A 31 -18.12 7.71 7.89
CA GLN A 31 -18.68 9.04 7.61
C GLN A 31 -19.81 9.01 6.58
N ARG A 32 -20.13 7.83 6.00
CA ARG A 32 -21.16 7.70 4.96
C ARG A 32 -22.57 7.60 5.52
N GLY A 33 -22.72 7.30 6.81
CA GLY A 33 -24.01 7.14 7.45
C GLY A 33 -23.90 6.91 8.95
N PRO A 34 -24.99 7.12 9.71
CA PRO A 34 -25.00 6.93 11.15
C PRO A 34 -24.81 5.46 11.52
N GLY A 35 -23.99 5.20 12.55
CA GLY A 35 -23.77 3.84 13.07
C GLY A 35 -22.84 2.96 12.24
N LEU A 36 -22.22 3.50 11.18
CA LEU A 36 -21.21 2.79 10.40
C LEU A 36 -19.84 2.90 11.08
N ASP A 37 -19.07 1.80 11.03
CA ASP A 37 -17.66 1.75 11.43
C ASP A 37 -16.79 1.52 10.18
N ARG A 38 -15.46 1.50 10.34
CA ARG A 38 -14.50 1.28 9.23
C ARG A 38 -14.67 -0.04 8.49
N ASP A 39 -15.27 -1.06 9.13
CA ASP A 39 -15.59 -2.35 8.52
C ASP A 39 -16.90 -2.35 7.71
N ALA A 40 -17.63 -1.23 7.68
CA ALA A 40 -18.84 -1.05 6.86
C ALA A 40 -18.52 -0.77 5.38
N VAL A 41 -17.60 -1.57 4.83
CA VAL A 41 -17.29 -1.63 3.39
C VAL A 41 -17.75 -2.96 2.82
N ARG A 42 -17.91 -3.01 1.50
CA ARG A 42 -18.23 -4.23 0.80
C ARG A 42 -16.97 -5.03 0.53
N LEU A 43 -17.16 -6.32 0.34
CA LEU A 43 -16.12 -7.28 0.03
C LEU A 43 -16.52 -8.04 -1.24
N LEU A 44 -15.78 -7.83 -2.31
CA LEU A 44 -15.84 -8.70 -3.48
C LEU A 44 -14.97 -9.91 -3.21
N VAL A 45 -15.43 -11.12 -3.52
CA VAL A 45 -14.63 -12.33 -3.38
C VAL A 45 -14.53 -13.01 -4.74
N SER A 46 -13.31 -13.23 -5.22
CA SER A 46 -13.07 -14.05 -6.40
C SER A 46 -12.33 -15.33 -6.02
N ARG A 47 -12.85 -16.48 -6.46
CA ARG A 47 -12.21 -17.80 -6.35
C ARG A 47 -11.98 -18.32 -7.76
N GLY A 48 -10.76 -18.19 -8.26
CA GLY A 48 -10.51 -18.30 -9.70
C GLY A 48 -11.40 -17.31 -10.45
N THR A 49 -12.28 -17.81 -11.33
CA THR A 49 -13.19 -16.96 -12.13
C THR A 49 -14.60 -16.81 -11.55
N GLU A 50 -14.90 -17.48 -10.43
CA GLU A 50 -16.16 -17.30 -9.70
C GLU A 50 -16.11 -16.02 -8.86
N VAL A 51 -17.17 -15.22 -8.91
CA VAL A 51 -17.26 -13.95 -8.19
C VAL A 51 -18.50 -13.95 -7.31
N THR A 52 -18.34 -13.55 -6.05
CA THR A 52 -19.42 -13.40 -5.08
C THR A 52 -19.30 -12.09 -4.30
N HIS A 53 -20.43 -11.60 -3.78
CA HIS A 53 -20.54 -10.31 -3.11
C HIS A 53 -20.88 -10.48 -1.63
N HIS A 54 -20.10 -9.85 -0.76
CA HIS A 54 -20.19 -9.97 0.70
C HIS A 54 -20.06 -8.60 1.36
N ALA A 55 -20.38 -8.53 2.64
CA ALA A 55 -19.92 -7.45 3.51
C ALA A 55 -18.53 -7.80 4.07
N PHE A 56 -17.68 -6.80 4.33
CA PHE A 56 -16.34 -7.06 4.87
C PHE A 56 -16.36 -7.72 6.25
N GLY A 57 -17.38 -7.42 7.07
CA GLY A 57 -17.61 -8.11 8.34
C GLY A 57 -17.83 -9.62 8.23
N GLU A 58 -18.04 -10.16 7.02
CA GLU A 58 -18.17 -11.61 6.76
C GLU A 58 -16.82 -12.29 6.47
N LEU A 59 -15.73 -11.54 6.36
CA LEU A 59 -14.37 -12.08 6.14
C LEU A 59 -14.03 -13.29 7.03
N PRO A 60 -14.35 -13.32 8.35
CA PRO A 60 -14.04 -14.48 9.19
C PRO A 60 -14.72 -15.79 8.77
N ARG A 61 -15.77 -15.74 7.95
CA ARG A 61 -16.46 -16.93 7.41
C ARG A 61 -15.91 -17.39 6.07
N LEU A 62 -15.13 -16.54 5.41
CA LEU A 62 -14.57 -16.78 4.07
C LEU A 62 -13.16 -17.38 4.13
N LEU A 63 -12.51 -17.25 5.28
CA LEU A 63 -11.23 -17.84 5.61
C LEU A 63 -11.40 -19.12 6.45
N ARG A 64 -10.37 -19.95 6.45
CA ARG A 64 -10.34 -21.26 7.11
C ARG A 64 -9.27 -21.26 8.20
N ALA A 65 -9.41 -22.15 9.18
CA ALA A 65 -8.35 -22.38 10.16
C ALA A 65 -7.05 -22.80 9.45
N GLY A 66 -5.93 -22.20 9.85
CA GLY A 66 -4.63 -22.41 9.20
C GLY A 66 -4.31 -21.41 8.09
N ASP A 67 -5.28 -20.61 7.61
CA ASP A 67 -4.95 -19.46 6.76
C ASP A 67 -4.09 -18.46 7.52
N LEU A 68 -3.12 -17.85 6.82
CA LEU A 68 -2.21 -16.85 7.36
C LEU A 68 -2.42 -15.52 6.63
N LEU A 69 -2.78 -14.48 7.37
CA LEU A 69 -2.83 -13.10 6.88
C LEU A 69 -1.49 -12.40 7.07
N VAL A 70 -0.84 -12.01 5.98
CA VAL A 70 0.35 -11.15 6.04
C VAL A 70 -0.09 -9.69 6.08
N VAL A 71 0.22 -8.99 7.16
CA VAL A 71 -0.24 -7.61 7.41
C VAL A 71 0.94 -6.64 7.51
N ASN A 72 0.82 -5.50 6.82
CA ASN A 72 1.81 -4.43 6.93
C ASN A 72 1.55 -3.59 8.20
N THR A 73 2.55 -3.49 9.06
CA THR A 73 2.50 -2.77 10.34
C THR A 73 3.04 -1.35 10.27
N SER A 74 3.43 -0.86 9.09
CA SER A 74 3.94 0.50 8.94
C SER A 74 2.88 1.54 9.33
N GLU A 75 3.22 2.41 10.29
CA GLU A 75 2.42 3.59 10.66
C GLU A 75 2.37 4.59 9.51
N THR A 76 1.21 5.22 9.29
CA THR A 76 1.11 6.35 8.35
C THR A 76 1.61 7.64 9.00
N LEU A 77 2.40 8.42 8.28
CA LEU A 77 2.90 9.71 8.72
C LEU A 77 1.97 10.83 8.25
N ALA A 78 1.96 11.95 8.99
CA ALA A 78 1.35 13.20 8.53
C ALA A 78 2.28 13.88 7.50
N ALA A 79 2.44 13.23 6.35
CA ALA A 79 3.53 13.45 5.40
C ALA A 79 3.43 14.72 4.54
N ALA A 80 2.32 15.46 4.56
CA ALA A 80 2.16 16.70 3.80
C ALA A 80 2.38 17.93 4.70
N VAL A 81 3.25 18.85 4.27
CA VAL A 81 3.54 20.11 4.99
C VAL A 81 3.47 21.29 4.02
N ASP A 82 2.74 22.34 4.40
CA ASP A 82 2.71 23.58 3.61
C ASP A 82 4.04 24.32 3.67
N GLY A 83 4.44 24.90 2.55
CA GLY A 83 5.71 25.61 2.42
C GLY A 83 5.66 26.76 1.43
N ARG A 84 6.80 27.43 1.27
CA ARG A 84 6.97 28.54 0.32
C ARG A 84 8.31 28.49 -0.39
N ILE A 85 8.29 28.78 -1.68
CA ILE A 85 9.49 29.06 -2.48
C ILE A 85 9.39 30.52 -2.91
N GLY A 86 10.22 31.38 -2.32
CA GLY A 86 10.03 32.82 -2.42
C GLY A 86 8.62 33.23 -1.96
N HIS A 87 7.81 33.74 -2.89
CA HIS A 87 6.42 34.14 -2.62
C HIS A 87 5.38 33.08 -3.01
N THR A 88 5.78 32.01 -3.70
CA THR A 88 4.90 30.96 -4.18
C THR A 88 4.61 29.95 -3.07
N ARG A 89 3.32 29.64 -2.85
CA ARG A 89 2.91 28.56 -1.94
C ARG A 89 3.16 27.21 -2.60
N VAL A 90 3.67 26.26 -1.83
CA VAL A 90 3.86 24.87 -2.24
C VAL A 90 3.43 23.95 -1.11
N VAL A 91 3.17 22.69 -1.41
CA VAL A 91 3.04 21.61 -0.41
C VAL A 91 4.18 20.64 -0.63
N VAL A 92 4.85 20.23 0.45
CA VAL A 92 5.89 19.21 0.42
C VAL A 92 5.28 17.91 0.91
N HIS A 93 5.24 16.89 0.07
CA HIS A 93 4.94 15.53 0.47
C HIS A 93 6.25 14.81 0.81
N PHE A 94 6.45 14.48 2.07
CA PHE A 94 7.58 13.70 2.55
C PHE A 94 7.33 12.23 2.30
N SER A 95 8.25 11.62 1.56
CA SER A 95 8.04 10.31 0.98
C SER A 95 8.76 9.22 1.74
N THR A 96 10.09 9.17 1.58
CA THR A 96 10.89 8.08 2.14
C THR A 96 12.19 8.64 2.69
N ARG A 97 12.59 8.20 3.88
CA ARG A 97 13.87 8.57 4.48
C ARG A 97 14.98 7.66 3.95
N GLY A 98 15.99 8.25 3.31
CA GLY A 98 17.21 7.56 2.89
C GLY A 98 18.13 7.25 4.06
N ASP A 99 19.04 6.29 3.87
CA ASP A 99 19.99 5.84 4.89
C ASP A 99 21.03 6.92 5.25
N ASP A 100 21.22 7.91 4.38
CA ASP A 100 22.11 9.06 4.57
C ASP A 100 21.42 10.27 5.23
N GLY A 101 20.21 10.07 5.77
CA GLY A 101 19.43 11.09 6.46
C GLY A 101 18.65 12.03 5.55
N ARG A 102 18.82 11.94 4.22
CA ARG A 102 17.99 12.69 3.27
C ARG A 102 16.56 12.15 3.25
N TRP A 103 15.65 12.98 2.78
CA TRP A 103 14.27 12.60 2.53
C TRP A 103 13.96 12.74 1.04
N ALA A 104 13.40 11.69 0.46
CA ALA A 104 12.71 11.81 -0.81
C ALA A 104 11.44 12.63 -0.57
N VAL A 105 11.23 13.66 -1.37
CA VAL A 105 10.08 14.56 -1.27
C VAL A 105 9.50 14.83 -2.66
N GLU A 106 8.20 15.08 -2.70
CA GLU A 106 7.51 15.62 -3.87
C GLU A 106 7.03 17.04 -3.55
N LEU A 107 7.27 17.97 -4.48
CA LEU A 107 6.66 19.30 -4.41
C LEU A 107 5.36 19.30 -5.18
N ARG A 108 4.32 19.90 -4.62
CA ARG A 108 3.02 20.06 -5.25
C ARG A 108 2.52 21.49 -5.15
N ASP A 109 1.68 21.90 -6.10
CA ASP A 109 0.99 23.18 -6.01
C ASP A 109 -0.34 22.99 -5.25
N PRO A 110 -0.64 23.80 -4.23
CA PRO A 110 -1.96 23.77 -3.60
C PRO A 110 -3.03 24.21 -4.61
N ASP A 111 -4.17 23.53 -4.62
CA ASP A 111 -5.30 23.85 -5.50
C ASP A 111 -6.33 24.80 -4.87
N GLY A 112 -6.21 25.06 -3.57
CA GLY A 112 -7.12 25.89 -2.78
C GLY A 112 -8.27 25.14 -2.13
N SER A 113 -8.48 23.86 -2.45
CA SER A 113 -9.49 22.97 -1.85
C SER A 113 -8.93 22.13 -0.69
N GLY A 114 -7.60 22.08 -0.57
CA GLY A 114 -6.84 21.26 0.38
C GLY A 114 -6.15 20.06 -0.29
N ALA A 115 -6.54 19.72 -1.52
CA ALA A 115 -5.79 18.82 -2.39
C ALA A 115 -4.62 19.54 -3.07
N THR A 116 -3.87 18.80 -3.89
CA THR A 116 -2.67 19.33 -4.55
C THR A 116 -2.58 18.88 -6.01
N ARG A 117 -1.92 19.69 -6.85
CA ARG A 117 -1.69 19.43 -8.28
C ARG A 117 -0.24 19.15 -8.59
N ALA A 118 -0.04 18.40 -9.67
CA ALA A 118 1.28 18.08 -10.20
C ALA A 118 2.10 19.34 -10.40
N ARG A 119 3.37 19.23 -10.02
CA ARG A 119 4.35 20.28 -10.16
C ARG A 119 5.67 19.62 -10.50
N ALA A 120 6.38 20.18 -11.48
CA ALA A 120 7.77 19.81 -11.67
C ALA A 120 8.56 20.14 -10.40
N GLY A 121 9.56 19.33 -10.07
CA GLY A 121 10.46 19.63 -8.98
C GLY A 121 11.18 20.98 -9.15
N GLY A 122 11.85 21.42 -8.09
CA GLY A 122 12.75 22.57 -8.18
C GLY A 122 14.12 22.15 -8.73
N PRO A 123 14.91 23.08 -9.28
CA PRO A 123 16.31 22.77 -9.59
C PRO A 123 17.08 22.40 -8.31
N ALA A 124 18.20 21.70 -8.47
CA ALA A 124 19.16 21.48 -7.38
C ALA A 124 19.50 22.81 -6.68
N GLY A 125 19.50 22.80 -5.35
CA GLY A 125 19.66 23.99 -4.51
C GLY A 125 18.39 24.78 -4.25
N CYS A 126 17.23 24.37 -4.80
CA CYS A 126 15.96 25.02 -4.50
C CYS A 126 15.64 24.93 -3.00
N GLU A 127 15.41 26.08 -2.37
CA GLU A 127 15.06 26.17 -0.95
C GLU A 127 13.54 26.35 -0.78
N VAL A 128 12.95 25.43 -0.01
CA VAL A 128 11.58 25.53 0.48
C VAL A 128 11.60 25.94 1.95
N ARG A 129 10.94 27.06 2.25
CA ARG A 129 10.71 27.52 3.62
C ARG A 129 9.47 26.82 4.18
N LEU A 130 9.67 26.09 5.27
CA LEU A 130 8.64 25.36 5.99
C LEU A 130 8.35 26.04 7.35
N PRO A 131 7.25 25.68 8.02
CA PRO A 131 6.95 26.12 9.38
C PRO A 131 8.10 25.90 10.36
N GLY A 132 8.10 26.64 11.47
CA GLY A 132 9.19 26.59 12.46
C GLY A 132 10.52 27.17 11.97
N GLY A 133 10.54 27.87 10.84
CA GLY A 133 11.76 28.43 10.24
C GLY A 133 12.66 27.37 9.57
N VAL A 134 12.14 26.15 9.39
CA VAL A 134 12.86 25.05 8.74
C VAL A 134 13.07 25.39 7.26
N ARG A 135 14.31 25.19 6.80
CA ARG A 135 14.68 25.33 5.38
C ARG A 135 14.99 23.96 4.81
N LEU A 136 14.19 23.50 3.87
CA LEU A 136 14.40 22.26 3.14
C LEU A 136 15.06 22.59 1.79
N VAL A 137 16.19 21.96 1.49
CA VAL A 137 16.93 22.17 0.24
C VAL A 137 16.80 20.93 -0.62
N LEU A 138 16.31 21.09 -1.85
CA LEU A 138 16.32 20.03 -2.86
C LEU A 138 17.74 19.86 -3.40
N GLU A 139 18.24 18.64 -3.45
CA GLU A 139 19.62 18.36 -3.85
C GLU A 139 19.68 17.76 -5.26
N GLU A 140 18.98 16.65 -5.49
CA GLU A 140 18.99 15.96 -6.78
C GLU A 140 17.72 15.13 -6.98
N PRO A 141 17.34 14.82 -8.22
CA PRO A 141 16.27 13.86 -8.52
C PRO A 141 16.51 12.50 -7.86
N LEU A 142 15.44 11.85 -7.38
CA LEU A 142 15.52 10.51 -6.77
C LEU A 142 16.04 9.44 -7.75
N GLY A 143 15.83 9.63 -9.05
CA GLY A 143 16.32 8.74 -10.09
C GLY A 143 16.42 9.45 -11.44
N SER A 144 17.18 8.85 -12.37
CA SER A 144 17.35 9.40 -13.72
C SER A 144 16.01 9.51 -14.44
N GLY A 145 15.64 10.72 -14.88
CA GLY A 145 14.37 10.99 -15.56
C GLY A 145 13.17 11.16 -14.61
N ASN A 146 13.36 11.09 -13.29
CA ASN A 146 12.31 11.40 -12.33
C ASN A 146 12.32 12.92 -12.05
N GLU A 147 11.37 13.65 -12.62
CA GLU A 147 11.26 15.10 -12.37
C GLU A 147 10.44 15.44 -11.11
N ARG A 148 9.77 14.43 -10.53
CA ARG A 148 8.75 14.56 -9.49
C ARG A 148 9.32 14.44 -8.08
N LEU A 149 10.04 13.35 -7.80
CA LEU A 149 10.63 13.06 -6.50
C LEU A 149 12.09 13.50 -6.45
N TRP A 150 12.44 14.18 -5.36
CA TRP A 150 13.76 14.75 -5.13
C TRP A 150 14.30 14.34 -3.77
N TRP A 151 15.60 14.05 -3.70
CA TRP A 151 16.31 14.00 -2.43
C TRP A 151 16.46 15.41 -1.87
N ALA A 152 16.13 15.56 -0.59
CA ALA A 152 16.18 16.84 0.11
C ALA A 152 16.70 16.70 1.54
N ARG A 153 17.25 17.80 2.08
CA ARG A 153 17.79 17.86 3.44
C ARG A 153 17.40 19.17 4.13
N ILE A 154 17.25 19.14 5.45
CA ILE A 154 17.09 20.38 6.24
C ILE A 154 18.43 21.10 6.35
N ALA A 155 18.52 22.32 5.83
CA ALA A 155 19.73 23.14 5.88
C ALA A 155 20.10 23.53 7.32
N GLY A 156 21.39 23.43 7.64
CA GLY A 156 21.93 23.81 8.95
C GLY A 156 21.70 22.78 10.07
N SER A 157 21.10 21.63 9.77
CA SER A 157 21.00 20.53 10.75
C SER A 157 22.36 19.83 10.88
N ARG A 158 23.10 20.13 11.95
CA ARG A 158 23.99 19.13 12.55
C ARG A 158 23.06 18.20 13.33
N GLU A 159 22.78 17.00 12.82
CA GLU A 159 21.94 15.97 13.46
C GLU A 159 22.41 15.70 14.90
N SER A 160 21.93 16.50 15.84
CA SER A 160 22.32 16.38 17.25
C SER A 160 21.32 17.12 18.13
N SER A 161 20.05 16.75 18.02
CA SER A 161 19.10 16.88 19.13
C SER A 161 17.80 16.14 18.82
N ARG A 162 17.52 15.14 19.66
CA ARG A 162 16.30 14.33 19.76
C ARG A 162 15.04 15.14 19.36
N GLY A 163 14.39 14.76 18.27
CA GLY A 163 13.05 15.24 17.90
C GLY A 163 12.96 16.49 17.01
N ALA A 164 14.04 17.21 16.73
CA ALA A 164 14.01 18.48 15.97
C ALA A 164 14.27 18.35 14.44
N GLY A 165 14.09 17.16 13.88
CA GLY A 165 14.26 16.89 12.44
C GLY A 165 12.94 16.88 11.66
N VAL A 166 12.95 16.33 10.44
CA VAL A 166 11.74 16.18 9.60
C VAL A 166 10.59 15.53 10.38
N LEU A 167 10.85 14.47 11.15
CA LEU A 167 9.80 13.80 11.92
C LEU A 167 9.15 14.70 13.00
N GLY A 168 9.89 15.67 13.55
CA GLY A 168 9.32 16.68 14.46
C GLY A 168 8.40 17.64 13.72
N LEU A 169 8.88 18.14 12.57
CA LEU A 169 8.09 18.97 11.65
C LEU A 169 6.79 18.28 11.23
N LEU A 170 6.84 16.99 10.85
CA LEU A 170 5.64 16.24 10.46
C LEU A 170 4.64 16.10 11.62
N ARG A 171 5.12 15.88 12.85
CA ARG A 171 4.24 15.77 14.03
C ARG A 171 3.57 17.10 14.39
N GLU A 172 4.29 18.21 14.26
CA GLU A 172 3.78 19.53 14.68
C GLU A 172 2.96 20.23 13.58
N HIS A 173 3.35 20.06 12.32
CA HIS A 173 2.84 20.85 11.20
C HIS A 173 2.33 20.00 10.02
N GLY A 174 2.47 18.68 10.10
CA GLY A 174 2.07 17.78 9.04
C GLY A 174 0.58 17.47 9.03
N ARG A 175 0.08 17.04 7.88
CA ARG A 175 -1.23 16.40 7.69
C ARG A 175 -1.08 15.18 6.76
N PRO A 176 -2.04 14.24 6.76
CA PRO A 176 -2.05 13.17 5.76
C PRO A 176 -2.04 13.74 4.34
N ILE A 177 -1.44 13.01 3.40
CA ILE A 177 -1.51 13.35 1.98
C ILE A 177 -2.97 13.20 1.52
N ARG A 178 -3.42 14.19 0.74
CA ARG A 178 -4.79 14.26 0.25
C ARG A 178 -4.82 14.26 -1.27
N TYR A 179 -5.64 13.36 -1.81
CA TYR A 179 -5.91 13.24 -3.24
C TYR A 179 -7.22 13.93 -3.64
N SER A 180 -7.32 14.29 -4.92
CA SER A 180 -8.40 15.13 -5.48
C SER A 180 -9.80 14.53 -5.38
N TYR A 181 -9.93 13.20 -5.33
CA TYR A 181 -11.22 12.52 -5.21
C TYR A 181 -11.79 12.54 -3.78
N THR A 182 -11.00 12.94 -2.77
CA THR A 182 -11.49 13.05 -1.39
C THR A 182 -12.16 14.40 -1.16
N GLU A 183 -13.29 14.40 -0.45
CA GLU A 183 -14.11 15.60 -0.25
C GLU A 183 -13.43 16.65 0.64
N ARG A 184 -12.67 16.19 1.65
CA ARG A 184 -12.04 17.03 2.68
C ARG A 184 -10.89 16.30 3.36
N ASP A 185 -10.06 17.07 4.05
CA ASP A 185 -9.00 16.53 4.91
C ASP A 185 -9.59 15.63 6.00
N GLN A 186 -8.86 14.56 6.31
CA GLN A 186 -9.21 13.61 7.36
C GLN A 186 -8.12 13.60 8.44
N PRO A 187 -8.48 13.39 9.72
CA PRO A 187 -7.48 13.29 10.77
C PRO A 187 -6.57 12.07 10.54
N LEU A 188 -5.33 12.13 11.01
CA LEU A 188 -4.35 11.04 10.82
C LEU A 188 -4.87 9.67 11.30
N SER A 189 -5.72 9.64 12.33
CA SER A 189 -6.33 8.41 12.85
C SER A 189 -7.17 7.65 11.83
N VAL A 190 -7.73 8.33 10.82
CA VAL A 190 -8.50 7.70 9.72
C VAL A 190 -7.61 6.88 8.80
N TYR A 191 -6.32 7.21 8.72
CA TYR A 191 -5.31 6.54 7.90
C TYR A 191 -4.54 5.45 8.66
N GLN A 192 -4.67 5.38 9.99
CA GLN A 192 -4.05 4.32 10.78
C GLN A 192 -4.87 3.03 10.75
N THR A 193 -4.20 1.94 10.40
CA THR A 193 -4.76 0.58 10.49
C THR A 193 -4.64 0.05 11.91
N VAL A 194 -5.43 -0.97 12.24
CA VAL A 194 -5.34 -1.64 13.56
C VAL A 194 -4.04 -2.45 13.74
N PHE A 195 -3.23 -2.59 12.67
CA PHE A 195 -1.95 -3.29 12.70
C PHE A 195 -0.75 -2.34 12.79
N ALA A 196 -0.99 -1.03 12.76
CA ALA A 196 0.06 -0.04 12.81
C ALA A 196 0.87 -0.15 14.11
N LEU A 197 2.20 -0.23 13.99
CA LEU A 197 3.13 -0.32 15.11
C LEU A 197 4.21 0.77 14.98
N PRO A 198 4.57 1.47 16.08
CA PRO A 198 5.65 2.45 16.07
C PRO A 198 6.99 1.85 15.63
N SER A 199 7.68 2.53 14.70
CA SER A 199 9.07 2.23 14.37
C SER A 199 10.03 2.80 15.42
N ALA A 200 11.13 2.10 15.69
CA ALA A 200 12.15 2.53 16.64
C ALA A 200 12.79 3.88 16.29
N ASP A 201 12.93 4.17 14.99
CA ASP A 201 13.46 5.45 14.48
C ASP A 201 12.37 6.49 14.19
N GLY A 202 11.11 6.17 14.49
CA GLY A 202 9.93 7.01 14.26
C GLY A 202 9.54 7.20 12.79
N THR A 203 10.11 6.40 11.88
CA THR A 203 9.70 6.41 10.47
C THR A 203 8.43 5.58 10.24
N GLY A 204 7.84 5.80 9.08
CA GLY A 204 6.58 5.21 8.69
C GLY A 204 6.33 5.46 7.21
N SER A 205 5.15 5.07 6.76
CA SER A 205 4.68 5.30 5.41
C SER A 205 4.16 6.71 5.19
N ALA A 206 4.43 7.30 4.02
CA ALA A 206 3.70 8.47 3.55
C ALA A 206 2.24 8.13 3.23
N GLU A 207 2.00 6.95 2.62
CA GLU A 207 0.67 6.47 2.22
C GLU A 207 0.23 5.29 3.09
N MET A 208 -1.05 5.19 3.44
CA MET A 208 -1.52 4.08 4.29
C MET A 208 -1.53 2.73 3.56
N PRO A 209 -1.33 1.60 4.27
CA PRO A 209 -1.64 0.27 3.76
C PRO A 209 -3.17 0.06 3.73
N SER A 210 -3.84 0.70 2.77
CA SER A 210 -5.29 0.91 2.71
C SER A 210 -6.13 -0.37 2.75
N ALA A 211 -5.64 -1.48 2.17
CA ALA A 211 -6.35 -2.77 2.19
C ALA A 211 -6.59 -3.31 3.61
N ALA A 212 -5.75 -2.90 4.58
CA ALA A 212 -5.90 -3.28 5.98
C ALA A 212 -6.76 -2.29 6.78
N ARG A 213 -7.17 -1.16 6.20
CA ARG A 213 -7.96 -0.12 6.87
C ARG A 213 -9.28 -0.66 7.43
N PRO A 214 -10.07 -1.48 6.71
CA PRO A 214 -11.38 -1.92 7.20
C PRO A 214 -11.31 -2.88 8.40
N PHE A 215 -10.14 -3.41 8.76
CA PHE A 215 -10.02 -4.29 9.93
C PHE A 215 -10.34 -3.53 11.22
N THR A 216 -11.13 -4.18 12.08
CA THR A 216 -11.40 -3.76 13.47
C THR A 216 -10.76 -4.74 14.43
N LEU A 217 -10.48 -4.30 15.67
CA LEU A 217 -9.94 -5.19 16.71
C LEU A 217 -10.88 -6.38 17.00
N ARG A 218 -12.20 -6.15 16.91
CA ARG A 218 -13.23 -7.19 17.02
C ARG A 218 -13.06 -8.26 15.95
N MET A 219 -12.90 -7.84 14.69
CA MET A 219 -12.72 -8.77 13.57
C MET A 219 -11.38 -9.51 13.61
N VAL A 220 -10.29 -8.84 14.02
CA VAL A 220 -9.01 -9.52 14.25
C VAL A 220 -9.15 -10.60 15.32
N THR A 221 -9.83 -10.30 16.42
CA THR A 221 -10.11 -11.27 17.50
C THR A 221 -10.93 -12.45 16.99
N GLU A 222 -11.97 -12.21 16.19
CA GLU A 222 -12.80 -13.27 15.62
C GLU A 222 -11.98 -14.17 14.67
N LEU A 223 -11.16 -13.58 13.80
CA LEU A 223 -10.26 -14.32 12.91
C LEU A 223 -9.31 -15.24 13.70
N VAL A 224 -8.64 -14.70 14.72
CA VAL A 224 -7.76 -15.49 15.59
C VAL A 224 -8.52 -16.63 16.27
N SER A 225 -9.72 -16.37 16.79
CA SER A 225 -10.55 -17.40 17.45
C SER A 225 -10.97 -18.54 16.52
N ARG A 226 -11.02 -18.28 15.21
CA ARG A 226 -11.31 -19.27 14.16
C ARG A 226 -10.06 -19.98 13.64
N GLY A 227 -8.89 -19.70 14.20
CA GLY A 227 -7.63 -20.33 13.81
C GLY A 227 -6.94 -19.67 12.61
N VAL A 228 -7.35 -18.46 12.20
CA VAL A 228 -6.59 -17.65 11.24
C VAL A 228 -5.40 -17.02 11.95
N GLN A 229 -4.23 -17.11 11.33
CA GLN A 229 -2.98 -16.60 11.87
C GLN A 229 -2.62 -15.25 11.24
N PHE A 230 -1.71 -14.51 11.87
CA PHE A 230 -1.20 -13.24 11.35
C PHE A 230 0.33 -13.23 11.32
N ALA A 231 0.91 -12.79 10.21
CA ALA A 231 2.35 -12.57 10.05
C ALA A 231 2.61 -11.07 9.79
N PRO A 232 3.12 -10.32 10.79
CA PRO A 232 3.42 -8.90 10.62
C PRO A 232 4.66 -8.70 9.76
N ILE A 233 4.60 -7.78 8.80
CA ILE A 233 5.75 -7.27 8.05
C ILE A 233 5.76 -5.75 8.14
N THR A 234 6.87 -5.11 7.80
CA THR A 234 6.90 -3.66 7.63
C THR A 234 7.32 -3.33 6.22
N LEU A 235 6.59 -2.45 5.56
CA LEU A 235 7.02 -1.78 4.34
C LEU A 235 6.55 -0.33 4.40
N HIS A 236 7.50 0.60 4.43
CA HIS A 236 7.22 2.03 4.46
C HIS A 236 6.92 2.51 3.04
N THR A 237 5.64 2.66 2.75
CA THR A 237 5.15 3.13 1.47
C THR A 237 5.46 4.60 1.27
N GLY A 238 6.02 4.90 0.11
CA GLY A 238 6.27 6.23 -0.35
C GLY A 238 5.05 6.94 -0.95
N VAL A 239 5.26 8.18 -1.37
CA VAL A 239 4.27 8.97 -2.14
C VAL A 239 4.07 8.35 -3.52
N ALA A 240 2.88 7.80 -3.73
CA ALA A 240 2.43 7.33 -5.02
C ALA A 240 1.93 8.51 -5.87
N SER A 241 2.27 8.53 -7.16
CA SER A 241 1.64 9.45 -8.11
C SER A 241 0.35 8.82 -8.62
N ALA A 242 -0.79 9.39 -8.24
CA ALA A 242 -2.08 9.02 -8.83
C ALA A 242 -2.16 9.36 -10.34
N GLU A 243 -1.30 10.26 -10.82
CA GLU A 243 -1.38 10.83 -12.17
C GLU A 243 -0.40 10.16 -13.15
N ALA A 244 0.74 9.65 -12.68
CA ALA A 244 1.88 9.28 -13.52
C ALA A 244 2.10 7.76 -13.71
N HIS A 245 1.34 6.89 -13.04
CA HIS A 245 1.43 5.43 -13.21
C HIS A 245 2.87 4.89 -13.18
N GLU A 246 3.69 5.45 -12.28
CA GLU A 246 5.11 5.14 -12.18
C GLU A 246 5.31 3.76 -11.53
N PRO A 247 6.36 3.00 -11.93
CA PRO A 247 6.76 1.85 -11.15
C PRO A 247 7.18 2.29 -9.74
N PRO A 248 6.98 1.43 -8.72
CA PRO A 248 7.44 1.75 -7.38
C PRO A 248 8.96 1.93 -7.40
N TYR A 249 9.42 3.04 -6.83
CA TYR A 249 10.84 3.22 -6.54
C TYR A 249 11.20 2.41 -5.27
N PRO A 250 12.50 2.27 -4.93
CA PRO A 250 12.90 1.49 -3.76
C PRO A 250 12.23 1.96 -2.47
N GLU A 251 11.58 1.05 -1.77
CA GLU A 251 10.95 1.29 -0.48
C GLU A 251 11.58 0.42 0.61
N ARG A 252 11.66 0.96 1.82
CA ARG A 252 12.24 0.23 2.95
C ARG A 252 11.25 -0.80 3.47
N PHE A 253 11.72 -2.02 3.65
CA PHE A 253 10.91 -3.12 4.17
C PHE A 253 11.69 -3.99 5.16
N ALA A 254 10.94 -4.74 5.96
CA ALA A 254 11.43 -5.77 6.85
C ALA A 254 10.42 -6.92 6.94
N VAL A 255 10.92 -8.14 6.77
CA VAL A 255 10.23 -9.39 7.09
C VAL A 255 10.96 -9.99 8.29
N PRO A 256 10.40 -9.89 9.51
CA PRO A 256 11.00 -10.46 10.71
C PRO A 256 11.13 -11.99 10.63
N GLU A 257 12.07 -12.55 11.40
CA GLU A 257 12.28 -14.00 11.44
C GLU A 257 11.03 -14.77 11.88
N ALA A 258 10.29 -14.26 12.88
CA ALA A 258 9.05 -14.87 13.33
C ALA A 258 8.02 -14.96 12.19
N SER A 259 7.88 -13.89 11.40
CA SER A 259 6.95 -13.84 10.26
C SER A 259 7.39 -14.78 9.13
N ALA A 260 8.68 -14.82 8.81
CA ALA A 260 9.22 -15.77 7.84
C ALA A 260 8.94 -17.22 8.24
N ARG A 261 9.12 -17.57 9.53
CA ARG A 261 8.80 -18.91 10.05
C ARG A 261 7.31 -19.22 9.96
N LEU A 262 6.42 -18.28 10.32
CA LEU A 262 4.96 -18.46 10.20
C LEU A 262 4.54 -18.69 8.75
N ILE A 263 5.07 -17.89 7.82
CA ILE A 263 4.79 -18.02 6.38
C ILE A 263 5.23 -19.38 5.85
N ASN A 264 6.47 -19.80 6.15
CA ASN A 264 6.97 -21.10 5.71
C ASN A 264 6.18 -22.26 6.36
N ALA A 265 5.76 -22.13 7.62
CA ALA A 265 4.95 -23.14 8.29
C ALA A 265 3.55 -23.27 7.68
N ALA A 266 2.90 -22.15 7.34
CA ALA A 266 1.63 -22.16 6.64
C ALA A 266 1.76 -22.84 5.27
N LYS A 267 2.79 -22.50 4.49
CA LYS A 267 3.11 -23.11 3.19
C LYS A 267 3.45 -24.60 3.26
N ALA A 268 4.11 -25.04 4.34
CA ALA A 268 4.45 -26.45 4.54
C ALA A 268 3.24 -27.28 5.00
N GLY A 269 2.25 -26.63 5.61
CA GLY A 269 0.93 -27.20 5.86
C GLY A 269 0.00 -27.06 4.66
N ASP A 270 -1.30 -27.16 4.92
CA ASP A 270 -2.38 -26.93 3.94
C ASP A 270 -2.99 -25.52 4.10
N GLY A 271 -2.25 -24.60 4.72
CA GLY A 271 -2.69 -23.23 4.98
C GLY A 271 -2.38 -22.32 3.80
N ARG A 272 -3.26 -21.36 3.51
CA ARG A 272 -3.02 -20.35 2.47
C ARG A 272 -2.31 -19.14 3.06
N VAL A 273 -1.34 -18.60 2.32
CA VAL A 273 -0.73 -17.31 2.64
C VAL A 273 -1.48 -16.21 1.88
N VAL A 274 -2.27 -15.42 2.59
CA VAL A 274 -3.06 -14.32 2.02
C VAL A 274 -2.41 -12.99 2.41
N ALA A 275 -1.92 -12.25 1.43
CA ALA A 275 -1.37 -10.93 1.66
C ALA A 275 -2.50 -9.90 1.84
N VAL A 276 -2.38 -9.03 2.84
CA VAL A 276 -3.29 -7.89 3.03
C VAL A 276 -2.63 -6.65 2.45
N GLY A 277 -2.92 -6.39 1.18
CA GLY A 277 -2.39 -5.29 0.39
C GLY A 277 -1.19 -5.68 -0.49
N THR A 278 -1.04 -4.95 -1.60
CA THR A 278 0.06 -5.11 -2.57
C THR A 278 1.44 -4.90 -1.95
N THR A 279 1.51 -4.10 -0.89
CA THR A 279 2.75 -3.85 -0.11
C THR A 279 3.21 -5.11 0.62
N ALA A 280 2.29 -5.87 1.22
CA ALA A 280 2.60 -7.14 1.87
C ALA A 280 3.10 -8.18 0.86
N VAL A 281 2.51 -8.22 -0.35
CA VAL A 281 3.00 -9.06 -1.46
C VAL A 281 4.46 -8.71 -1.77
N ARG A 282 4.77 -7.43 -2.02
CA ARG A 282 6.13 -7.01 -2.37
C ARG A 282 7.15 -7.33 -1.29
N ALA A 283 6.82 -7.09 -0.01
CA ALA A 283 7.73 -7.39 1.09
C ALA A 283 8.06 -8.89 1.17
N VAL A 284 7.03 -9.75 1.16
CA VAL A 284 7.21 -11.20 1.26
C VAL A 284 7.91 -11.77 0.03
N GLU A 285 7.50 -11.35 -1.16
CA GLU A 285 8.09 -11.80 -2.43
C GLU A 285 9.54 -11.32 -2.61
N SER A 286 9.94 -10.24 -1.94
CA SER A 286 11.34 -9.78 -1.86
C SER A 286 12.16 -10.60 -0.86
N ALA A 287 11.52 -11.14 0.17
CA ALA A 287 12.14 -12.01 1.17
C ALA A 287 12.18 -13.50 0.76
N ALA A 288 11.48 -13.86 -0.32
CA ALA A 288 11.43 -15.21 -0.86
C ALA A 288 12.65 -15.54 -1.73
N GLY A 289 13.27 -16.69 -1.47
CA GLY A 289 14.28 -17.26 -2.35
C GLY A 289 13.66 -17.84 -3.63
N VAL A 290 14.53 -18.25 -4.57
CA VAL A 290 14.10 -18.99 -5.78
C VAL A 290 13.45 -20.33 -5.45
N ASP A 291 13.74 -20.87 -4.27
CA ASP A 291 13.16 -22.07 -3.68
C ASP A 291 11.77 -21.85 -3.06
N GLY A 292 11.23 -20.63 -3.11
CA GLY A 292 9.95 -20.28 -2.50
C GLY A 292 10.00 -20.17 -0.97
N VAL A 293 11.17 -20.32 -0.35
CA VAL A 293 11.34 -20.22 1.10
C VAL A 293 11.56 -18.75 1.49
N VAL A 294 10.73 -18.26 2.40
CA VAL A 294 10.85 -16.91 2.96
C VAL A 294 11.94 -16.87 4.03
N ARG A 295 12.83 -15.90 3.96
CA ARG A 295 13.89 -15.69 4.95
C ARG A 295 13.75 -14.32 5.59
N ALA A 296 14.17 -14.21 6.84
CA ALA A 296 14.24 -12.91 7.50
C ALA A 296 15.10 -11.96 6.65
N ARG A 297 14.57 -10.79 6.32
CA ARG A 297 15.24 -9.83 5.45
C ARG A 297 14.77 -8.41 5.76
N GLU A 298 15.71 -7.49 5.80
CA GLU A 298 15.48 -6.06 5.87
C GLU A 298 16.28 -5.35 4.77
N GLY A 299 15.87 -4.13 4.44
CA GLY A 299 16.55 -3.27 3.47
C GLY A 299 15.56 -2.62 2.51
N TRP A 300 15.96 -2.50 1.25
CA TRP A 300 15.18 -1.83 0.22
C TRP A 300 14.61 -2.84 -0.78
N THR A 301 13.35 -2.65 -1.18
CA THR A 301 12.72 -3.39 -2.27
C THR A 301 12.28 -2.46 -3.38
N ASP A 302 12.78 -2.72 -4.58
CA ASP A 302 12.34 -2.17 -5.86
C ASP A 302 11.57 -3.21 -6.67
N LEU A 303 11.13 -4.30 -6.02
CA LEU A 303 10.50 -5.42 -6.70
C LEU A 303 9.18 -4.99 -7.35
N VAL A 304 9.11 -5.16 -8.66
CA VAL A 304 7.89 -5.10 -9.46
C VAL A 304 7.40 -6.52 -9.71
N VAL A 305 6.16 -6.81 -9.29
CA VAL A 305 5.51 -8.11 -9.53
C VAL A 305 4.66 -7.99 -10.79
N THR A 306 4.98 -8.81 -11.79
CA THR A 306 4.27 -8.88 -13.07
C THR A 306 3.78 -10.30 -13.35
N PRO A 307 2.82 -10.50 -14.28
CA PRO A 307 2.35 -11.83 -14.64
C PRO A 307 3.47 -12.79 -15.10
N GLU A 308 4.49 -12.29 -15.80
CA GLU A 308 5.61 -13.10 -16.31
C GLU A 308 6.51 -13.59 -15.17
N ARG A 309 6.67 -12.79 -14.11
CA ARG A 309 7.40 -13.19 -12.91
C ARG A 309 6.56 -14.16 -12.05
N GLY A 310 5.27 -13.88 -11.92
CA GLY A 310 4.38 -14.53 -10.97
C GLY A 310 4.69 -14.19 -9.52
N VAL A 311 4.05 -14.91 -8.61
CA VAL A 311 4.32 -14.94 -7.15
C VAL A 311 4.79 -16.34 -6.75
N ARG A 312 5.61 -16.44 -5.69
CA ARG A 312 6.13 -17.73 -5.19
C ARG A 312 5.50 -18.16 -3.88
N VAL A 313 5.08 -17.19 -3.06
CA VAL A 313 4.68 -17.42 -1.68
C VAL A 313 3.20 -17.13 -1.48
N VAL A 314 2.72 -16.04 -2.06
CA VAL A 314 1.35 -15.57 -1.84
C VAL A 314 0.36 -16.44 -2.62
N ASP A 315 -0.61 -17.02 -1.92
CA ASP A 315 -1.68 -17.84 -2.51
C ASP A 315 -2.95 -17.00 -2.76
N GLY A 316 -3.14 -15.90 -2.01
CA GLY A 316 -4.29 -15.00 -2.15
C GLY A 316 -3.97 -13.55 -1.74
N LEU A 317 -4.85 -12.63 -2.10
CA LEU A 317 -4.63 -11.19 -1.89
C LEU A 317 -5.94 -10.52 -1.46
N LEU A 318 -5.93 -9.84 -0.33
CA LEU A 318 -6.95 -8.85 0.04
C LEU A 318 -6.44 -7.46 -0.35
N THR A 319 -7.16 -6.76 -1.22
CA THR A 319 -6.72 -5.48 -1.81
C THR A 319 -7.90 -4.52 -1.97
N GLY A 320 -7.63 -3.21 -2.13
CA GLY A 320 -8.61 -2.31 -2.72
C GLY A 320 -8.79 -2.55 -4.22
N LEU A 321 -9.76 -1.86 -4.82
CA LEU A 321 -9.93 -1.80 -6.28
C LEU A 321 -9.01 -0.72 -6.87
N HIS A 322 -8.29 -1.08 -7.94
CA HIS A 322 -7.25 -0.26 -8.57
C HIS A 322 -7.57 0.05 -10.02
N GLU A 323 -7.37 1.29 -10.47
CA GLU A 323 -7.61 1.69 -11.86
C GLU A 323 -6.90 0.81 -12.91
N PRO A 324 -7.44 0.69 -14.13
CA PRO A 324 -6.92 -0.20 -15.18
C PRO A 324 -5.46 0.08 -15.54
N GLU A 325 -5.06 1.34 -15.47
CA GLU A 325 -3.72 1.78 -15.80
C GLU A 325 -2.72 1.64 -14.64
N ALA A 326 -3.17 1.25 -13.43
CA ALA A 326 -2.32 1.14 -12.25
C ALA A 326 -1.36 -0.06 -12.34
N SER A 327 -0.09 0.14 -11.96
CA SER A 327 0.92 -0.92 -11.87
C SER A 327 0.52 -2.04 -10.90
N HIS A 328 -0.36 -1.76 -9.94
CA HIS A 328 -0.97 -2.77 -9.06
C HIS A 328 -1.76 -3.84 -9.82
N LEU A 329 -2.38 -3.50 -10.96
CA LEU A 329 -3.17 -4.46 -11.72
C LEU A 329 -2.32 -5.64 -12.20
N LEU A 330 -1.08 -5.37 -12.64
CA LEU A 330 -0.14 -6.42 -13.05
C LEU A 330 0.17 -7.40 -11.92
N MET A 331 0.24 -6.92 -10.68
CA MET A 331 0.43 -7.77 -9.51
C MET A 331 -0.81 -8.60 -9.19
N LEU A 332 -2.00 -8.00 -9.29
CA LEU A 332 -3.26 -8.73 -9.12
C LEU A 332 -3.37 -9.86 -10.16
N GLU A 333 -2.98 -9.60 -11.41
CA GLU A 333 -2.92 -10.61 -12.47
C GLU A 333 -1.86 -11.69 -12.23
N ALA A 334 -0.72 -11.33 -11.64
CA ALA A 334 0.29 -12.30 -11.23
C ALA A 334 -0.21 -13.25 -10.13
N VAL A 335 -1.19 -12.82 -9.32
CA VAL A 335 -1.80 -13.64 -8.26
C VAL A 335 -2.97 -14.46 -8.78
N ALA A 336 -3.89 -13.86 -9.55
CA ALA A 336 -5.19 -14.47 -9.89
C ALA A 336 -5.31 -14.92 -11.36
N GLY A 337 -4.44 -14.42 -12.23
CA GLY A 337 -4.61 -14.47 -13.67
C GLY A 337 -5.57 -13.41 -14.20
N ARG A 338 -5.31 -12.96 -15.43
CA ARG A 338 -6.06 -11.90 -16.12
C ARG A 338 -7.58 -12.12 -16.16
N THR A 339 -8.03 -13.33 -16.51
CA THR A 339 -9.47 -13.63 -16.66
C THR A 339 -10.23 -13.49 -15.36
N ALA A 340 -9.62 -13.87 -14.22
CA ALA A 340 -10.23 -13.70 -12.90
C ALA A 340 -10.39 -12.21 -12.56
N ILE A 341 -9.34 -11.42 -12.79
CA ILE A 341 -9.36 -9.98 -12.55
C ILE A 341 -10.40 -9.28 -13.43
N ASP A 342 -10.40 -9.52 -14.73
CA ASP A 342 -11.35 -8.89 -15.65
C ASP A 342 -12.81 -9.19 -15.26
N ARG A 343 -13.14 -10.45 -14.91
CA ARG A 343 -14.48 -10.82 -14.43
C ARG A 343 -14.84 -10.17 -13.10
N SER A 344 -13.92 -10.17 -12.15
CA SER A 344 -14.16 -9.56 -10.84
C SER A 344 -14.40 -8.05 -10.95
N TYR A 345 -13.66 -7.37 -11.82
CA TYR A 345 -13.80 -5.94 -12.02
C TYR A 345 -15.07 -5.55 -12.79
N GLU A 346 -15.46 -6.35 -13.78
CA GLU A 346 -16.76 -6.19 -14.43
C GLU A 346 -17.91 -6.32 -13.40
N ALA A 347 -17.85 -7.33 -12.53
CA ALA A 347 -18.81 -7.49 -11.44
C ALA A 347 -18.75 -6.38 -10.40
N ALA A 348 -17.56 -5.83 -10.11
CA ALA A 348 -17.39 -4.70 -9.21
C ALA A 348 -18.07 -3.43 -9.76
N LEU A 349 -17.89 -3.15 -11.04
CA LEU A 349 -18.50 -2.00 -11.72
C LEU A 349 -20.01 -2.16 -11.82
N GLN A 350 -20.50 -3.33 -12.26
CA GLN A 350 -21.94 -3.63 -12.29
C GLN A 350 -22.55 -3.55 -10.88
N GLY A 351 -21.81 -3.99 -9.87
CA GLY A 351 -22.18 -3.93 -8.47
C GLY A 351 -22.02 -2.55 -7.85
N LEU A 352 -21.53 -1.52 -8.55
CA LEU A 352 -21.27 -0.18 -8.04
C LEU A 352 -20.38 -0.17 -6.79
N TYR A 353 -19.31 -0.97 -6.79
CA TYR A 353 -18.31 -0.94 -5.73
C TYR A 353 -17.59 0.40 -5.69
N LEU A 354 -17.21 0.83 -4.49
CA LEU A 354 -16.47 2.07 -4.27
C LEU A 354 -14.95 1.83 -4.35
N TRP A 355 -14.22 2.79 -4.91
CA TRP A 355 -12.78 2.69 -5.24
C TRP A 355 -11.91 3.61 -4.38
N HIS A 356 -10.59 3.49 -4.53
CA HIS A 356 -9.55 4.26 -3.81
C HIS A 356 -9.43 3.91 -2.31
N GLU A 357 -8.64 4.67 -1.54
CA GLU A 357 -8.15 4.28 -0.21
C GLU A 357 -9.23 4.09 0.86
N PHE A 358 -10.42 4.65 0.64
CA PHE A 358 -11.58 4.45 1.50
C PHE A 358 -12.61 3.49 0.92
N GLY A 359 -12.37 2.98 -0.30
CA GLY A 359 -13.29 2.14 -1.03
C GLY A 359 -13.55 0.77 -0.43
N ASP A 360 -14.27 -0.01 -1.21
CA ASP A 360 -14.52 -1.42 -0.96
C ASP A 360 -13.27 -2.24 -1.26
N VAL A 361 -13.28 -3.49 -0.78
CA VAL A 361 -12.13 -4.40 -0.90
C VAL A 361 -12.48 -5.63 -1.72
N HIS A 362 -11.44 -6.24 -2.27
CA HIS A 362 -11.48 -7.44 -3.09
C HIS A 362 -10.56 -8.49 -2.49
N LEU A 363 -11.14 -9.63 -2.10
CA LEU A 363 -10.42 -10.83 -1.68
C LEU A 363 -10.29 -11.79 -2.86
N ILE A 364 -9.06 -11.99 -3.27
CA ILE A 364 -8.65 -12.91 -4.32
C ILE A 364 -8.14 -14.18 -3.64
N LEU A 365 -8.76 -15.31 -3.97
CA LEU A 365 -8.38 -16.62 -3.48
C LEU A 365 -8.20 -17.59 -4.66
N PRO A 366 -7.36 -18.63 -4.48
CA PRO A 366 -7.22 -19.66 -5.50
C PRO A 366 -8.55 -20.41 -5.68
N GLU A 367 -8.73 -21.00 -6.86
CA GLU A 367 -9.88 -21.87 -7.13
C GLU A 367 -9.83 -23.08 -6.17
N GLU A 368 -10.90 -23.28 -5.41
CA GLU A 368 -11.01 -24.44 -4.53
C GLU A 368 -11.58 -25.58 -5.35
N GLY A 369 -10.73 -26.52 -5.79
CA GLY A 369 -11.20 -27.72 -6.46
C GLY A 369 -12.10 -28.55 -5.53
N PRO A 370 -13.13 -29.26 -6.05
CA PRO A 370 -14.04 -30.09 -5.24
C PRO A 370 -13.39 -31.32 -4.58
N HIS A 371 -12.05 -31.43 -4.60
CA HIS A 371 -11.28 -32.60 -4.14
C HIS A 371 -10.09 -32.26 -3.23
N ALA A 372 -10.20 -31.25 -2.36
CA ALA A 372 -9.27 -31.12 -1.23
C ALA A 372 -9.52 -32.16 -0.11
N GLU A 373 -10.33 -33.20 -0.37
CA GLU A 373 -10.28 -34.46 0.36
C GLU A 373 -9.51 -35.48 -0.48
N ARG A 374 -8.20 -35.61 -0.25
CA ARG A 374 -7.52 -36.90 -0.42
C ARG A 374 -6.60 -37.15 0.76
N CYS A 375 -7.16 -37.93 1.70
CA CYS A 375 -6.43 -38.74 2.65
C CYS A 375 -5.14 -39.33 2.06
N ALA A 376 -4.13 -39.35 2.93
CA ALA A 376 -2.94 -40.19 2.95
C ALA A 376 -2.87 -41.35 1.94
N SER A 377 -1.71 -41.46 1.29
CA SER A 377 -1.12 -42.76 1.02
C SER A 377 0.39 -42.68 1.27
N ASN A 378 0.78 -43.28 2.41
CA ASN A 378 2.10 -43.85 2.59
C ASN A 378 2.43 -44.73 1.38
N CYS A 379 3.48 -44.40 0.63
CA CYS A 379 4.30 -45.35 -0.11
C CYS A 379 5.62 -44.68 -0.53
N ARG A 380 6.66 -44.82 0.28
CA ARG A 380 7.97 -45.34 -0.12
C ARG A 380 8.75 -45.81 1.10
#